data_AF-A0A2M7D7U8-F1
#
_entry.id   AF-A0A2M7D7U8-F1
#
_cell.length_a   1.000
_cell.length_b   1.000
_cell.length_c   1.000
_cell.angle_alpha   90.00
_cell.angle_beta   90.00
_cell.angle_gamma   90.00
#
_symmetry.space_group_name_H-M   'P 1'
#
loop_
_entity.id
_entity.type
_entity.pdbx_description
1 polymer ?
#
loop_
_entity_poly.entity_id
_entity_poly.type
_entity_poly.pdbx_seq_one_letter_code
_entity_poly.pdbx_strand_id
1 'polypeptide(L)' 'RGELEAYNKLLLEKPEYLFISKSDTVPQDAVAGIIDKLEKLNQNVIPISIYDWDSIERVRKILNDLISEKTKK' A
#
# COMPACT_ATOMS: atom_id res chain seq x y z
N ARG A 1 -11.39 2.80 -8.01
CA ARG A 1 -12.23 2.06 -7.03
C ARG A 1 -13.59 1.60 -7.60
N GLY A 2 -14.04 2.09 -8.76
CA GLY A 2 -15.36 1.72 -9.32
C GLY A 2 -15.57 0.22 -9.56
N GLU A 3 -14.54 -0.53 -9.95
CA GLU A 3 -14.66 -2.00 -10.09
C GLU A 3 -14.93 -2.71 -8.75
N LEU A 4 -14.26 -2.29 -7.67
CA LEU A 4 -14.48 -2.85 -6.33
C LEU A 4 -15.88 -2.50 -5.81
N GLU A 5 -16.33 -1.28 -6.05
CA GLU A 5 -17.68 -0.83 -5.71
C GLU A 5 -18.75 -1.65 -6.43
N ALA A 6 -18.56 -1.89 -7.73
CA ALA A 6 -19.48 -2.65 -8.57
C ALA A 6 -19.54 -4.13 -8.14
N TYR A 7 -18.42 -4.70 -7.68
CA TYR A 7 -18.39 -6.07 -7.18
C TYR A 7 -19.00 -6.21 -5.78
N ASN A 8 -18.56 -5.39 -4.82
CA ASN A 8 -19.09 -5.38 -3.45
C ASN A 8 -18.76 -4.07 -2.73
N LYS A 9 -19.79 -3.29 -2.39
CA LYS A 9 -19.66 -2.01 -1.70
C LYS A 9 -18.92 -2.07 -0.36
N LEU A 10 -18.99 -3.20 0.37
CA LEU A 10 -18.26 -3.39 1.63
C LEU A 10 -16.74 -3.39 1.45
N LEU A 11 -16.22 -3.55 0.23
CA LEU A 11 -14.79 -3.44 -0.05
C LEU A 11 -14.31 -1.99 0.01
N LEU A 12 -15.19 -1.01 -0.16
CA LEU A 12 -14.82 0.41 -0.06
C LEU A 12 -14.53 0.85 1.37
N GLU A 13 -15.07 0.14 2.35
CA GLU A 13 -14.91 0.41 3.80
C GLU A 13 -13.62 -0.19 4.36
N LYS A 14 -12.97 -1.11 3.63
CA LYS A 14 -11.73 -1.75 4.10
C LYS A 14 -10.56 -0.78 4.03
N PRO A 15 -9.59 -0.88 4.97
CA PRO A 15 -8.39 -0.07 4.92
C PRO A 15 -7.65 -0.33 3.61
N GLU A 16 -7.22 0.75 2.96
CA GLU A 16 -6.54 0.73 1.68
C GLU A 16 -5.10 1.20 1.87
N TYR A 17 -4.16 0.44 1.30
CA TYR A 17 -2.74 0.75 1.25
C TYR A 17 -2.30 0.76 -0.20
N LEU A 18 -1.55 1.77 -0.61
CA LEU A 18 -1.09 1.92 -1.99
C LEU A 18 0.41 1.67 -2.07
N PHE A 19 0.79 0.58 -2.71
CA PHE A 19 2.19 0.21 -2.87
C PHE A 19 2.74 0.66 -4.21
N ILE A 20 3.80 1.48 -4.21
CA ILE A 20 4.56 1.82 -5.42
C ILE A 20 5.65 0.77 -5.59
N SER A 21 5.40 -0.21 -6.46
CA SER A 21 6.37 -1.28 -6.73
C SER A 21 7.56 -0.82 -7.56
N LYS A 22 8.67 -1.57 -7.47
CA LYS A 22 9.91 -1.35 -8.25
C LYS A 22 10.50 0.06 -8.04
N SER A 23 10.38 0.58 -6.82
CA SER A 23 10.90 1.92 -6.50
C SER A 23 12.40 2.06 -6.70
N ASP A 24 13.14 0.94 -6.71
CA ASP A 24 14.57 0.85 -7.02
C ASP A 24 14.92 1.14 -8.49
N THR A 25 13.95 1.02 -9.41
CA THR A 25 14.20 1.17 -10.85
C THR A 25 14.22 2.62 -11.34
N VAL A 26 13.86 3.55 -10.46
CA VAL A 26 13.77 4.98 -10.76
C VAL A 26 14.49 5.78 -9.68
N PRO A 27 14.93 7.02 -9.96
CA PRO A 27 15.60 7.82 -8.96
C PRO A 27 14.62 8.31 -7.87
N GLN A 28 15.17 8.62 -6.70
CA GLN A 28 14.38 8.89 -5.49
C GLN A 28 13.46 10.11 -5.61
N ASP A 29 13.85 11.12 -6.38
CA ASP A 29 13.04 12.31 -6.68
C ASP A 29 11.77 11.96 -7.47
N ALA A 30 11.87 11.03 -8.42
CA ALA A 30 10.74 10.53 -9.17
C ALA A 30 9.77 9.75 -8.26
N VAL A 31 10.30 8.94 -7.33
CA VAL A 31 9.48 8.25 -6.32
C VAL A 31 8.75 9.26 -5.44
N ALA A 32 9.45 10.28 -4.92
CA ALA A 32 8.85 11.33 -4.10
C ALA A 32 7.72 12.06 -4.84
N GLY A 33 7.95 12.44 -6.10
CA GLY A 33 6.91 13.09 -6.91
C GLY A 33 5.69 12.20 -7.20
N ILE A 34 5.84 10.88 -7.20
CA ILE A 34 4.72 9.93 -7.29
C ILE A 34 3.98 9.86 -5.95
N ILE A 35 4.71 9.80 -4.83
CA ILE A 35 4.14 9.80 -3.47
C ILE A 35 3.27 11.04 -3.27
N ASP A 36 3.78 12.25 -3.54
CA ASP A 36 3.05 13.51 -3.36
C ASP A 36 1.73 13.57 -4.14
N LYS A 37 1.68 12.94 -5.31
CA LYS A 37 0.47 12.87 -6.14
C LYS A 37 -0.54 11.88 -5.57
N LEU A 38 -0.05 10.76 -5.07
CA LEU A 38 -0.88 9.65 -4.57
C LEU A 38 -1.36 9.87 -3.13
N GLU A 39 -0.61 10.60 -2.31
CA GLU A 39 -1.00 10.96 -0.93
C GLU A 39 -2.32 11.75 -0.88
N LYS A 40 -2.61 12.50 -1.95
CA LYS A 40 -3.89 13.22 -2.12
C LYS A 40 -5.10 12.28 -2.24
N LEU A 41 -4.87 11.04 -2.67
CA LEU A 41 -5.90 10.03 -2.85
C LEU A 41 -5.97 9.10 -1.65
N ASN A 42 -4.83 8.75 -1.07
CA ASN A 42 -4.73 7.87 0.08
C ASN A 42 -3.45 8.21 0.86
N GLN A 43 -3.54 8.43 2.17
CA GLN A 43 -2.39 8.76 3.01
C GLN A 43 -1.42 7.58 3.20
N ASN A 44 -1.85 6.35 2.92
CA ASN A 44 -1.06 5.14 3.11
C ASN A 44 -0.30 4.74 1.82
N VAL A 45 0.51 5.67 1.27
CA VAL A 45 1.38 5.38 0.11
C VAL A 45 2.73 4.89 0.59
N ILE A 46 3.16 3.73 0.11
CA ILE A 46 4.42 3.12 0.53
C ILE A 46 5.21 2.67 -0.70
N PRO A 47 6.40 3.23 -0.96
CA PRO A 47 7.29 2.69 -1.98
C PRO A 47 7.87 1.36 -1.51
N ILE A 48 7.94 0.38 -2.41
CA ILE A 48 8.50 -0.95 -2.13
C ILE A 48 9.41 -1.41 -3.28
N SER A 49 10.50 -2.07 -2.89
CA SER A 49 11.36 -2.84 -3.79
C SER A 49 11.46 -4.28 -3.29
N ILE A 50 11.55 -5.23 -4.22
CA ILE A 50 11.82 -6.64 -3.91
C ILE A 50 13.29 -6.90 -3.58
N TYR A 51 14.19 -5.99 -3.97
CA TYR A 51 15.61 -6.07 -3.65
C TYR A 51 15.94 -5.44 -2.29
N ASP A 52 15.01 -4.67 -1.73
CA ASP A 52 15.13 -4.09 -0.39
C ASP A 52 14.39 -4.95 0.64
N TRP A 53 15.17 -5.60 1.51
CA TRP A 53 14.63 -6.44 2.57
C TRP A 53 13.72 -5.65 3.53
N ASP A 54 14.05 -4.40 3.84
CA ASP A 54 13.29 -3.59 4.78
C ASP A 54 11.92 -3.21 4.21
N SER A 55 11.83 -2.99 2.90
CA SER A 55 10.56 -2.80 2.17
C SER A 55 9.65 -4.03 2.32
N ILE A 56 10.18 -5.23 2.09
CA ILE A 56 9.41 -6.48 2.20
C ILE A 56 8.99 -6.74 3.64
N GLU A 57 9.89 -6.52 4.58
CA GLU A 57 9.61 -6.68 6.01
C GLU A 57 8.52 -5.73 6.50
N ARG A 58 8.49 -4.49 5.99
CA ARG A 58 7.43 -3.52 6.28
C ARG A 58 6.07 -4.00 5.78
N VAL A 59 5.99 -4.52 4.54
CA VAL A 59 4.75 -5.10 4.00
C VAL A 59 4.29 -6.28 4.85
N ARG A 60 5.22 -7.16 5.24
CA ARG A 60 4.92 -8.32 6.10
C ARG A 60 4.28 -7.90 7.43
N LYS A 61 4.82 -6.87 8.08
CA LYS A 61 4.27 -6.33 9.34
C LYS A 61 2.84 -5.83 9.16
N ILE A 62 2.59 -5.00 8.15
CA ILE A 62 1.25 -4.48 7.83
C ILE A 62 0.25 -5.63 7.65
N LEU A 63 0.62 -6.66 6.88
CA LEU A 63 -0.25 -7.81 6.65
C LEU A 63 -0.50 -8.61 7.94
N ASN A 64 0.50 -8.80 8.78
CA ASN A 64 0.37 -9.51 10.06
C ASN A 64 -0.53 -8.74 11.03
N ASP A 65 -0.43 -7.41 11.07
CA ASP A 65 -1.29 -6.57 11.90
C ASP A 65 -2.76 -6.70 11.46
N LEU A 66 -3.01 -6.60 10.15
CA LEU A 66 -4.35 -6.80 9.57
C LEU A 66 -4.91 -8.21 9.81
N ILE A 67 -4.06 -9.24 9.81
CA ILE A 67 -4.47 -10.61 10.17
C ILE A 67 -4.81 -10.69 11.65
N SER A 68 -3.99 -10.07 12.52
CA SER A 68 -4.24 -10.04 13.96
C SER A 68 -5.58 -9.39 14.28
N GLU A 69 -5.90 -8.25 13.65
CA GLU A 69 -7.19 -7.58 13.79
C GLU A 69 -8.37 -8.47 13.37
N LYS A 70 -8.21 -9.27 12.31
CA LYS A 70 -9.26 -10.18 11.83
C LYS A 70 -9.42 -11.43 12.67
N THR A 71 -8.38 -11.85 13.39
CA THR A 71 -8.32 -13.14 14.10
C THR A 71 -8.42 -13.02 15.61
N LYS A 72 -8.20 -11.83 16.18
CA LYS A 72 -8.54 -11.52 17.57
C LYS A 72 -10.05 -11.66 17.74
N LYS A 73 -10.45 -12.75 18.40
CA LYS A 73 -11.80 -12.97 18.94
C LYS A 73 -12.05 -12.10 20.16
#